data_AF-A0A379LQU6-F1
#
_entry.id   AF-A0A379LQU6-F1
#
_cell.length_a   1.000
_cell.length_b   1.000
_cell.length_c   1.000
_cell.angle_alpha   90.00
_cell.angle_beta   90.00
_cell.angle_gamma   90.00
#
_symmetry.space_group_name_H-M   'P 1'
#
loop_
_entity.id
_entity.type
_entity.pdbx_description
1 polymer ?
#
loop_
_entity_poly.entity_id
_entity_poly.type
_entity_poly.pdbx_seq_one_letter_code
_entity_poly.pdbx_strand_id
1 'polypeptide(L)'
;MRWGKWDLGLEDLLMVVNFFSKVTVDEKGRFRFSAGNSCAGDFTELYAPMDVLMVLTALPHPQDPAADYLPRPVQLSWYQADDMQAVSEAMVTRGENQRALHNTQLFAL
;
A
#
# COMPACT_ATOMS: atom_id res chain seq x y z
N MET A 1 -2.24 13.54 -16.69
CA MET A 1 -2.10 14.25 -15.41
C MET A 1 -0.60 14.25 -15.10
N ARG A 2 0.08 15.41 -15.19
CA ARG A 2 1.49 15.55 -14.79
C ARG A 2 1.51 15.99 -13.33
N TRP A 3 2.27 15.32 -12.48
CA TRP A 3 2.44 15.72 -11.08
C TRP A 3 3.42 16.89 -11.03
N GLY A 4 3.02 18.05 -11.56
CA GLY A 4 3.89 19.14 -12.01
C GLY A 4 4.82 19.77 -10.98
N LYS A 5 4.71 19.41 -9.69
CA LYS A 5 5.67 19.80 -8.65
C LYS A 5 6.90 18.89 -8.59
N TRP A 6 6.78 17.65 -9.06
CA TRP A 6 7.81 16.60 -8.96
C TRP A 6 8.33 16.13 -10.32
N ASP A 7 7.85 16.76 -11.42
CA ASP A 7 8.14 16.38 -12.81
C ASP A 7 7.88 14.90 -13.14
N LEU A 8 6.98 14.25 -12.39
CA LEU A 8 6.60 12.85 -12.61
C LEU A 8 5.47 12.75 -13.66
N GLY A 9 5.68 11.84 -14.61
CA GLY A 9 4.74 11.44 -15.65
C GLY A 9 3.81 10.30 -15.21
N LEU A 10 3.03 9.77 -16.16
CA LEU A 10 2.21 8.58 -15.93
C LEU A 10 3.06 7.30 -15.97
N GLU A 11 4.13 7.34 -16.73
CA GLU A 11 5.16 6.31 -16.85
C GLU A 11 5.88 6.02 -15.52
N ASP A 12 5.94 7.00 -14.62
CA ASP A 12 6.55 6.85 -13.29
C ASP A 12 5.58 6.22 -12.28
N LEU A 13 4.31 6.04 -12.66
CA LEU A 13 3.29 5.42 -11.85
C LEU A 13 3.40 3.89 -11.98
N LEU A 14 4.33 3.34 -11.20
CA LEU A 14 4.57 1.90 -11.11
C LEU A 14 3.38 1.16 -10.45
N MET A 15 3.54 -0.16 -10.30
CA MET A 15 2.56 -1.01 -9.64
C MET A 15 2.22 -0.48 -8.24
N VAL A 16 0.93 -0.22 -8.01
CA VAL A 16 0.42 0.23 -6.72
C VAL A 16 0.17 -0.95 -5.78
N VAL A 17 0.25 -0.68 -4.48
CA VAL A 17 -0.22 -1.61 -3.45
C VAL A 17 -1.68 -1.30 -3.16
N ASN A 18 -2.56 -2.28 -3.39
CA ASN A 18 -3.98 -2.16 -3.06
C ASN A 18 -4.20 -2.57 -1.59
N PHE A 19 -4.24 -1.59 -0.70
CA PHE A 19 -4.61 -1.84 0.70
C PHE A 19 -6.11 -2.15 0.83
N PHE A 20 -6.46 -3.00 1.80
CA PHE A 20 -7.83 -3.41 2.17
C PHE A 20 -8.63 -4.19 1.11
N SER A 21 -8.25 -4.10 -0.16
CA SER A 21 -8.79 -4.86 -1.28
C SER A 21 -7.94 -6.10 -1.57
N LYS A 22 -8.59 -7.24 -1.80
CA LYS A 22 -7.89 -8.50 -2.10
C LYS A 22 -8.45 -9.15 -3.35
N VAL A 23 -7.52 -9.54 -4.23
CA VAL A 23 -7.79 -10.39 -5.40
C VAL A 23 -6.93 -11.63 -5.27
N THR A 24 -7.53 -12.79 -5.46
CA THR A 24 -6.82 -14.07 -5.56
C THR A 24 -6.95 -14.64 -6.96
N VAL A 25 -6.02 -15.54 -7.31
CA VAL A 25 -6.08 -16.28 -8.56
C VAL A 25 -6.46 -17.71 -8.23
N ASP A 26 -7.50 -18.23 -8.90
CA ASP A 26 -7.91 -19.62 -8.73
C ASP A 26 -7.01 -20.58 -9.53
N GLU A 27 -7.17 -21.89 -9.32
CA GLU A 27 -6.38 -22.94 -10.01
C GLU A 27 -6.48 -22.89 -11.54
N LYS A 28 -7.49 -22.20 -12.09
CA LYS A 28 -7.71 -22.02 -13.52
C LYS A 28 -7.18 -20.68 -14.04
N GLY A 29 -6.43 -19.94 -13.21
CA GLY A 29 -5.86 -18.64 -13.57
C GLY A 29 -6.86 -17.49 -13.54
N ARG A 30 -8.06 -17.67 -12.98
CA ARG A 30 -9.08 -16.60 -12.95
C ARG A 30 -8.94 -15.75 -11.69
N PHE A 31 -8.97 -14.44 -11.88
CA PHE A 31 -9.03 -13.49 -10.79
C PHE A 31 -10.37 -13.54 -10.08
N ARG A 32 -10.33 -13.56 -8.75
CA ARG A 32 -11.50 -13.48 -7.87
C ARG A 32 -11.29 -12.38 -6.84
N PHE A 33 -12.18 -11.40 -6.85
CA PHE A 33 -12.23 -10.39 -5.80
C PHE A 33 -12.80 -11.00 -4.51
N SER A 34 -12.12 -10.77 -3.39
CA SER A 34 -12.53 -11.24 -2.07
C SER A 34 -13.41 -10.19 -1.39
N ALA A 35 -14.72 -10.27 -1.59
CA ALA A 35 -15.68 -9.41 -0.89
C ALA A 35 -15.54 -9.56 0.63
N GLY A 36 -15.64 -8.45 1.36
CA GLY A 36 -15.54 -8.46 2.83
C GLY A 36 -14.15 -8.77 3.39
N ASN A 37 -13.09 -8.66 2.58
CA ASN A 37 -11.71 -8.86 3.05
C ASN A 37 -11.28 -7.88 4.14
N SER A 38 -11.89 -6.70 4.18
CA SER A 38 -11.63 -5.67 5.19
C SER A 38 -12.93 -5.12 5.78
N CYS A 39 -12.86 -4.70 7.04
CA CYS A 39 -13.94 -4.06 7.77
C CYS A 39 -13.48 -2.76 8.46
N ALA A 40 -14.43 -2.00 9.00
CA ALA A 40 -14.11 -0.78 9.72
C ALA A 40 -13.28 -1.11 10.97
N GLY A 41 -12.15 -0.43 11.13
CA GLY A 41 -11.19 -0.67 12.21
C GLY A 41 -9.95 -1.46 11.78
N ASP A 42 -9.97 -2.11 10.61
CA ASP A 42 -8.75 -2.67 10.04
C ASP A 42 -7.79 -1.53 9.67
N PHE A 43 -6.51 -1.73 9.99
CA PHE A 43 -5.47 -0.75 9.67
C PHE A 43 -4.23 -1.45 9.12
N THR A 44 -3.39 -0.67 8.44
CA THR A 44 -2.05 -1.08 8.01
C THR A 44 -1.10 0.00 8.45
N GLU A 45 -0.03 -0.39 9.13
CA GLU A 45 1.02 0.50 9.58
C GLU A 45 2.25 0.30 8.70
N LEU A 46 2.85 1.42 8.28
CA LEU A 46 3.99 1.45 7.39
C LEU A 46 5.11 2.25 8.03
N TYR A 47 6.33 1.72 7.97
CA TYR A 47 7.53 2.43 8.38
C TYR A 47 8.30 2.90 7.14
N ALA A 48 8.64 4.19 7.11
CA ALA A 48 9.44 4.79 6.06
C ALA A 48 10.90 4.95 6.54
N PRO A 49 11.84 4.08 6.12
CA PRO A 49 13.25 4.16 6.52
C PRO A 49 14.02 5.32 5.86
N MET A 50 13.40 6.05 4.93
CA MET A 50 13.96 7.16 4.16
C MET A 50 12.85 8.17 3.81
N ASP A 51 13.21 9.30 3.22
CA ASP A 51 12.23 10.24 2.68
C ASP A 51 11.40 9.60 1.56
N VAL A 52 10.06 9.68 1.66
CA VAL A 52 9.13 9.09 0.71
C VAL A 52 8.10 10.10 0.21
N LEU A 53 7.79 10.03 -1.08
CA LEU A 53 6.60 10.66 -1.64
C LEU A 53 5.50 9.61 -1.75
N MET A 54 4.44 9.76 -0.94
CA MET A 54 3.31 8.85 -0.94
C MET A 54 2.11 9.45 -1.67
N VAL A 55 1.51 8.66 -2.56
CA VAL A 55 0.25 8.99 -3.24
C VAL A 55 -0.78 7.94 -2.83
N LEU A 56 -1.88 8.39 -2.23
CA LEU A 56 -2.97 7.53 -1.78
C LEU A 56 -4.26 7.88 -2.52
N THR A 57 -5.01 6.87 -2.92
CA THR A 57 -6.33 7.03 -3.51
C THR A 57 -7.30 6.05 -2.87
N ALA A 58 -8.45 6.54 -2.43
CA ALA A 58 -9.52 5.74 -1.83
C ALA A 58 -10.57 5.39 -2.89
N LEU A 59 -10.16 4.64 -3.92
CA LEU A 59 -11.01 4.26 -5.03
C LEU A 59 -11.45 2.80 -4.89
N PRO A 60 -12.71 2.45 -5.22
CA PRO A 60 -13.15 1.07 -5.33
C PRO A 60 -12.25 0.30 -6.30
N HIS A 61 -11.94 -0.95 -5.96
CA HIS A 61 -11.10 -1.80 -6.81
C HIS A 61 -11.83 -2.11 -8.13
N PRO A 62 -11.17 -2.11 -9.29
CA PRO A 62 -11.83 -2.34 -10.58
C PRO A 62 -12.54 -3.69 -10.74
N GLN A 63 -12.15 -4.68 -9.93
CA GLN A 63 -12.78 -6.01 -9.90
C GLN A 63 -13.81 -6.20 -8.78
N ASP A 64 -14.12 -5.15 -8.01
CA ASP A 64 -15.19 -5.18 -7.02
C ASP A 64 -16.55 -5.37 -7.75
N PRO A 65 -17.36 -6.40 -7.41
CA PRO A 65 -18.64 -6.65 -8.05
C PRO A 65 -19.76 -5.68 -7.62
N ALA A 66 -19.50 -4.75 -6.69
CA ALA A 66 -20.49 -3.78 -6.26
C ALA A 66 -21.06 -2.96 -7.44
N ALA A 67 -22.39 -2.91 -7.54
CA ALA A 67 -23.08 -2.15 -8.59
C ALA A 67 -23.02 -0.63 -8.34
N ASP A 68 -22.98 -0.23 -7.07
CA ASP A 68 -22.95 1.16 -6.65
C ASP A 68 -21.51 1.60 -6.35
N TYR A 69 -21.14 2.76 -6.90
CA TYR A 69 -19.84 3.37 -6.63
C TYR A 69 -19.84 4.05 -5.26
N LEU A 70 -19.38 3.33 -4.24
CA LEU A 70 -19.40 3.77 -2.83
C LEU A 70 -17.98 3.74 -2.21
N PRO A 71 -17.11 4.71 -2.55
CA PRO A 71 -15.81 4.84 -1.91
C PRO A 71 -15.97 5.05 -0.40
N ARG A 72 -15.22 4.27 0.38
CA ARG A 72 -15.24 4.37 1.84
C ARG A 72 -14.16 5.34 2.31
N PRO A 73 -14.43 6.16 3.34
CA PRO A 73 -13.41 7.04 3.88
C PRO A 73 -12.26 6.23 4.48
N VAL A 74 -11.03 6.68 4.24
CA VAL A 74 -9.81 6.11 4.82
C VAL A 74 -9.17 7.19 5.68
N GLN A 75 -8.85 6.84 6.93
CA GLN A 75 -8.11 7.72 7.83
C GLN A 75 -6.60 7.50 7.63
N LEU A 76 -5.86 8.59 7.45
CA LEU A 76 -4.41 8.59 7.44
C LEU A 76 -3.90 9.30 8.69
N SER A 77 -2.97 8.66 9.39
CA SER A 77 -2.16 9.26 10.45
C SER A 77 -0.70 8.97 10.18
N TRP A 78 0.17 9.92 10.50
CA TRP A 78 1.62 9.73 10.49
C TRP A 78 2.19 10.31 11.77
N TYR A 79 3.27 9.72 12.24
CA TYR A 79 3.98 10.14 13.44
C TYR A 79 5.45 9.78 13.30
N GLN A 80 6.28 10.43 14.11
CA GLN A 80 7.71 10.09 14.17
C GLN A 80 7.86 8.74 14.85
N ALA A 81 8.56 7.81 14.21
CA ALA A 81 8.78 6.46 14.74
C ALA A 81 9.87 6.46 15.82
N ASP A 82 9.56 7.06 16.98
CA ASP A 82 10.49 7.23 18.10
C ASP A 82 10.68 5.92 18.92
N ASP A 83 9.78 4.94 18.73
CA ASP A 83 9.87 3.62 19.36
C ASP A 83 10.68 2.65 18.51
N MET A 84 11.94 2.45 18.90
CA MET A 84 12.87 1.54 18.24
C MET A 84 12.41 0.08 18.25
N GLN A 85 11.59 -0.34 19.22
CA GLN A 85 11.05 -1.70 19.31
C GLN A 85 9.98 -1.90 18.23
N ALA A 86 9.02 -0.98 18.14
CA ALA A 86 7.99 -1.00 17.09
C ALA A 86 8.60 -0.95 15.67
N VAL A 87 9.65 -0.15 15.49
CA VAL A 87 10.40 -0.09 14.24
C VAL A 87 11.04 -1.46 13.93
N SER A 88 11.71 -2.08 14.90
CA SER A 88 12.34 -3.39 14.71
C SER A 88 11.31 -4.47 14.34
N GLU A 89 10.15 -4.48 14.99
CA GLU A 89 9.06 -5.41 14.70
C GLU A 89 8.49 -5.23 13.29
N ALA A 90 8.28 -3.98 12.87
CA ALA A 90 7.87 -3.66 11.50
C ALA A 90 8.88 -4.18 10.46
N MET A 91 10.19 -4.16 10.76
CA MET A 91 11.23 -4.65 9.85
C MET A 91 11.22 -6.18 9.65
N VAL A 92 10.75 -6.95 10.64
CA VAL A 92 10.82 -8.43 10.63
C VAL A 92 9.46 -9.11 10.47
N THR A 93 8.36 -8.35 10.39
CA THR A 93 6.99 -8.90 10.31
C THR A 93 6.80 -9.83 9.11
N ARG A 94 7.41 -9.53 7.96
CA ARG A 94 7.34 -10.31 6.71
C ARG A 94 8.68 -10.35 5.98
N GLY A 95 8.91 -11.39 5.20
CA GLY A 95 10.13 -11.50 4.37
C GLY A 95 10.24 -10.38 3.34
N GLU A 96 9.12 -9.82 2.88
CA GLU A 96 9.03 -8.63 2.03
C GLU A 96 9.74 -7.43 2.67
N ASN A 97 9.62 -7.26 3.98
CA ASN A 97 10.14 -6.09 4.69
C ASN A 97 11.67 -6.10 4.71
N GLN A 98 12.28 -7.28 4.91
CA GLN A 98 13.73 -7.44 4.84
C GLN A 98 14.27 -7.10 3.43
N ARG A 99 13.58 -7.53 2.38
CA ARG A 99 13.96 -7.18 0.99
C ARG A 99 13.83 -5.67 0.74
N ALA A 100 12.76 -5.05 1.23
CA ALA A 100 12.56 -3.61 1.11
C ALA A 100 13.68 -2.81 1.82
N LEU A 101 14.09 -3.23 3.02
CA LEU A 101 15.19 -2.60 3.76
C LEU A 101 16.52 -2.79 3.06
N HIS A 102 16.81 -4.00 2.59
CA HIS A 102 18.02 -4.27 1.84
C HIS A 102 18.12 -3.39 0.59
N ASN A 103 17.03 -3.24 -0.16
CA ASN A 103 16.99 -2.34 -1.31
C ASN A 103 17.19 -0.88 -0.90
N THR A 104 16.59 -0.45 0.21
CA THR A 104 16.79 0.91 0.74
C THR A 104 18.26 1.17 1.04
N GLN A 105 18.94 0.24 1.71
CA GLN A 105 20.38 0.34 2.02
C GLN A 105 21.28 0.36 0.80
N LEU A 106 20.85 -0.20 -0.33
CA LEU A 106 21.65 -0.25 -1.55
C LEU A 106 21.45 0.96 -2.46
N PHE A 107 20.25 1.53 -2.48
CA PHE A 107 19.85 2.51 -3.50
C PHE A 107 19.52 3.90 -2.96
N ALA A 108 19.39 4.08 -1.65
CA ALA A 108 18.98 5.35 -1.05
C ALA A 108 19.87 5.86 0.10
N LEU A 109 20.61 4.97 0.77
CA LEU A 109 21.56 5.28 1.85
C LEU A 109 22.99 4.97 1.40
#